data_AF-A0A1S2LRQ0-F1
#
_entry.id   AF-A0A1S2LRQ0-F1
#
_cell.length_a   1.000
_cell.length_b   1.000
_cell.length_c   1.000
_cell.angle_alpha   90.00
_cell.angle_beta   90.00
_cell.angle_gamma   90.00
#
_symmetry.space_group_name_H-M   'P 1'
#
loop_
_entity.id
_entity.type
_entity.pdbx_description
1 polymer ?
#
loop_
_entity_poly.entity_id
_entity_poly.type
_entity_poly.pdbx_seq_one_letter_code
_entity_poly.pdbx_strand_id
1 'polypeptide(L)'
;MPKWFLPMFAGVVLIPIGATAIKILFDYFLGDFLSFSYYVPTFLGFAAGGIIIGFTLYQVRKLNDREKQSKDYNWSTDDYSHLNVPHLR
;
A
#
# COMPACT_ATOMS: atom_id res chain seq x y z
N MET A 1 -4.50 -1.15 18.18
CA MET A 1 -3.51 -0.73 17.17
C MET A 1 -4.07 -1.01 15.78
N PRO A 2 -4.01 -0.06 14.83
CA PRO A 2 -4.56 -0.26 13.49
C PRO A 2 -3.87 -1.45 12.81
N LYS A 3 -4.64 -2.48 12.44
CA LYS A 3 -4.16 -3.75 11.85
C LYS A 3 -3.36 -3.58 10.54
N TRP A 4 -3.39 -2.37 9.96
CA TRP A 4 -2.76 -2.01 8.69
C TRP A 4 -1.34 -1.46 8.82
N PHE A 5 -0.85 -1.27 10.04
CA PHE A 5 0.54 -0.87 10.27
C PHE A 5 1.52 -1.96 9.84
N LEU A 6 1.17 -3.24 10.04
CA LEU A 6 2.00 -4.38 9.66
C LEU A 6 2.39 -4.41 8.16
N PRO A 7 1.45 -4.33 7.19
CA PRO A 7 1.82 -4.41 5.77
C PRO A 7 2.66 -3.21 5.30
N MET A 8 2.41 -2.01 5.84
CA MET A 8 3.26 -0.85 5.54
C MET A 8 4.66 -1.01 6.13
N PHE A 9 4.77 -1.47 7.38
CA PHE A 9 6.06 -1.66 8.02
C PHE A 9 6.86 -2.80 7.36
N ALA A 10 6.20 -3.90 7.00
CA ALA A 10 6.83 -4.97 6.24
C ALA A 10 7.30 -4.49 4.85
N GLY A 11 6.47 -3.73 4.13
CA GLY A 11 6.84 -3.21 2.81
C GLY A 11 7.99 -2.21 2.83
N VAL A 12 8.09 -1.38 3.88
CA VAL A 12 9.10 -0.30 3.96
C VAL A 12 10.36 -0.74 4.70
N VAL A 13 10.32 -1.81 5.50
CA VAL A 13 11.47 -2.27 6.28
C VAL A 13 11.99 -3.62 5.79
N LEU A 14 11.15 -4.65 5.66
CA LEU A 14 11.61 -5.99 5.25
C LEU A 14 12.10 -6.01 3.80
N ILE A 15 11.39 -5.33 2.88
CA ILE A 15 11.77 -5.31 1.46
C ILE A 15 13.13 -4.65 1.24
N PRO A 16 13.40 -3.40 1.70
CA PRO A 16 14.69 -2.78 1.46
C PRO A 16 15.82 -3.53 2.16
N ILE A 17 15.61 -4.05 3.39
CA ILE A 17 16.63 -4.89 4.06
C ILE A 17 16.95 -6.12 3.23
N GLY A 18 15.93 -6.87 2.80
CA GLY A 18 16.11 -8.07 1.98
C GLY A 18 16.78 -7.78 0.64
N ALA A 19 16.37 -6.71 -0.04
CA ALA A 19 16.96 -6.29 -1.30
C ALA A 19 18.43 -5.88 -1.14
N THR A 20 18.77 -5.13 -0.08
CA THR A 20 20.19 -4.82 0.20
C THR A 20 21.00 -6.06 0.57
N ALA A 21 20.44 -6.99 1.34
CA ALA A 21 21.13 -8.23 1.70
C ALA A 21 21.44 -9.08 0.47
N ILE A 22 20.48 -9.20 -0.46
CA ILE A 22 20.69 -9.89 -1.75
C ILE A 22 21.77 -9.19 -2.57
N LYS A 23 21.74 -7.85 -2.64
CA LYS A 23 22.76 -7.09 -3.37
C LYS A 23 24.16 -7.29 -2.79
N ILE A 24 24.31 -7.20 -1.47
CA ILE A 24 25.58 -7.45 -0.78
C ILE A 24 26.07 -8.88 -1.07
N LEU A 25 25.17 -9.86 -1.04
CA LEU A 25 25.51 -11.25 -1.36
C LEU A 25 25.98 -11.39 -2.80
N PHE A 26 25.33 -10.71 -3.75
CA PHE A 26 25.70 -10.72 -5.16
C PHE A 26 27.08 -10.09 -5.38
N ASP A 27 27.32 -8.92 -4.81
CA ASP A 27 28.60 -8.21 -4.89
C ASP A 27 29.74 -9.04 -4.23
N TYR A 28 29.44 -9.76 -3.15
CA TYR A 28 30.37 -10.70 -2.52
C TYR A 28 30.76 -11.86 -3.46
N PHE A 29 29.80 -12.44 -4.19
CA PHE A 29 30.09 -13.49 -5.16
C PHE A 29 30.86 -12.98 -6.40
N LEU A 30 30.69 -11.71 -6.76
CA LEU A 30 31.41 -11.04 -7.84
C LEU A 30 32.83 -10.62 -7.45
N GLY A 31 33.17 -10.64 -6.16
CA GLY A 31 34.47 -10.21 -5.65
C GLY A 31 34.65 -8.69 -5.63
N ASP A 32 33.55 -7.94 -5.70
CA ASP A 32 33.58 -6.47 -5.73
C ASP A 32 33.85 -5.87 -4.34
N PHE A 33 34.38 -4.65 -4.33
CA PHE A 33 34.75 -3.94 -3.10
C PHE A 33 33.49 -3.55 -2.28
N LEU A 34 33.31 -4.18 -1.13
CA LEU A 34 32.22 -3.94 -0.20
C LEU A 34 32.39 -2.59 0.54
N SER A 35 32.00 -1.50 -0.12
CA SER A 35 31.95 -0.18 0.51
C SER A 35 30.53 0.14 0.98
N PHE A 36 30.36 0.35 2.28
CA PHE A 36 29.04 0.61 2.90
C PHE A 36 28.31 1.79 2.26
N SER A 37 29.06 2.81 1.86
CA SER A 37 28.58 4.03 1.19
C SER A 37 27.85 3.74 -0.12
N TYR A 38 28.16 2.62 -0.77
CA TYR A 38 27.57 2.23 -2.06
C TYR A 38 26.17 1.59 -1.92
N TYR A 39 25.84 1.12 -0.72
CA TYR A 39 24.55 0.45 -0.45
C TYR A 39 23.50 1.41 0.11
N VAL A 40 23.92 2.51 0.76
CA VAL A 40 23.02 3.52 1.33
C VAL A 40 22.04 4.11 0.29
N PRO A 41 22.49 4.55 -0.91
CA PRO A 41 21.57 5.08 -1.92
C PRO A 41 20.59 4.03 -2.43
N THR A 42 21.04 2.77 -2.51
CA THR A 42 20.20 1.65 -2.94
C THR A 42 19.13 1.34 -1.90
N PHE A 43 19.49 1.32 -0.62
CA PHE A 43 18.54 1.15 0.48
C PHE A 43 17.48 2.26 0.50
N LEU A 44 17.90 3.52 0.38
CA LEU A 44 16.98 4.66 0.29
C LEU A 44 16.06 4.56 -0.92
N GLY A 45 16.59 4.13 -2.08
CA GLY A 45 15.79 3.91 -3.29
C GLY A 45 14.68 2.88 -3.09
N PHE A 46 15.00 1.73 -2.49
CA PHE A 46 14.00 0.70 -2.18
C PHE A 46 12.99 1.16 -1.12
N ALA A 47 13.44 1.87 -0.09
CA ALA A 47 12.54 2.43 0.93
C ALA A 47 11.57 3.46 0.35
N ALA A 48 12.07 4.38 -0.49
CA ALA A 48 11.25 5.37 -1.18
C ALA A 48 10.24 4.70 -2.12
N GLY A 49 10.67 3.71 -2.90
CA GLY A 49 9.79 2.93 -3.77
C GLY A 49 8.69 2.21 -2.97
N GLY A 50 9.04 1.59 -1.85
CA GLY A 50 8.09 0.92 -0.95
C GLY A 50 7.03 1.87 -0.39
N ILE A 51 7.43 3.10 0.00
CA ILE A 51 6.51 4.14 0.47
C ILE A 51 5.54 4.54 -0.64
N ILE A 52 6.03 4.78 -1.87
CA ILE A 52 5.21 5.20 -3.02
C ILE A 52 4.19 4.10 -3.38
N ILE A 53 4.62 2.84 -3.42
CA ILE A 53 3.75 1.70 -3.72
C ILE A 53 2.69 1.55 -2.62
N GLY A 54 3.10 1.61 -1.35
CA GLY A 54 2.17 1.54 -0.21
C GLY A 54 1.15 2.67 -0.22
N PHE A 55 1.57 3.89 -0.56
CA PHE A 55 0.67 5.03 -0.72
C PHE A 55 -0.31 4.84 -1.89
N THR A 56 0.18 4.37 -3.04
CA THR A 56 -0.67 4.11 -4.21
C THR A 56 -1.73 3.05 -3.91
N LEU A 57 -1.34 1.93 -3.29
CA LEU A 57 -2.26 0.87 -2.86
C LEU A 57 -3.31 1.39 -1.88
N TYR A 58 -2.90 2.24 -0.93
CA TYR A 58 -3.82 2.88 0.00
C TYR A 58 -4.86 3.74 -0.73
N GLN A 59 -4.42 4.54 -1.70
CA GLN A 59 -5.30 5.42 -2.47
C GLN A 59 -6.26 4.63 -3.37
N VAL A 60 -5.77 3.62 -4.07
CA VAL A 60 -6.61 2.72 -4.91
C VAL A 60 -7.70 2.07 -4.07
N ARG A 61 -7.35 1.56 -2.89
CA ARG A 61 -8.34 0.93 -2.01
C ARG A 61 -9.35 1.93 -1.46
N LYS A 62 -8.92 3.12 -1.08
CA LYS A 62 -9.81 4.18 -0.63
C LYS A 62 -10.87 4.55 -1.68
N LEU A 63 -10.50 4.50 -2.97
CA LEU A 63 -11.45 4.71 -4.07
C LEU A 63 -12.43 3.53 -4.18
N ASN A 64 -11.93 2.30 -4.06
CA ASN A 64 -12.75 1.10 -4.14
C ASN A 64 -13.76 0.97 -2.97
N ASP A 65 -13.35 1.35 -1.76
CA ASP A 65 -14.23 1.37 -0.58
C ASP A 65 -15.35 2.44 -0.73
N ARG A 66 -15.05 3.58 -1.38
CA ARG A 66 -16.07 4.60 -1.72
C ARG A 66 -17.05 4.12 -2.78
N GLU A 67 -16.57 3.39 -3.78
CA GLU A 67 -17.44 2.77 -4.78
C GLU A 67 -18.39 1.75 -4.15
N LYS A 68 -17.89 0.92 -3.23
CA LYS A 68 -18.72 -0.02 -2.48
C LYS A 68 -19.81 0.68 -1.67
N GLN A 69 -19.46 1.74 -0.94
CA GLN A 69 -20.45 2.53 -0.20
C GLN A 69 -21.49 3.17 -1.12
N SER A 70 -21.10 3.62 -2.31
CA SER A 70 -22.04 4.16 -3.30
C SER A 70 -23.03 3.10 -3.80
N LYS A 71 -22.59 1.86 -4.00
CA LYS A 71 -23.47 0.76 -4.44
C LYS A 71 -24.43 0.32 -3.33
N ASP A 72 -23.95 0.23 -2.09
CA ASP A 72 -24.80 -0.11 -0.94
C ASP A 72 -25.85 0.98 -0.67
N TYR A 73 -25.50 2.26 -0.86
CA TYR A 73 -26.45 3.36 -0.73
C TYR A 73 -27.51 3.36 -1.85
N ASN A 74 -27.11 3.10 -3.09
CA ASN A 74 -28.07 2.97 -4.21
C ASN A 74 -29.01 1.78 -4.03
N TRP A 75 -28.50 0.60 -3.63
CA TRP A 75 -29.35 -0.56 -3.36
C TRP A 75 -30.41 -0.27 -2.29
N SER A 76 -30.03 0.44 -1.22
CA SER A 76 -30.99 0.86 -0.19
C SER A 76 -32.03 1.84 -0.72
N THR A 77 -31.69 2.72 -1.67
CA THR A 77 -32.62 3.73 -2.20
C THR A 77 -33.63 3.12 -3.19
N ASP A 78 -33.18 2.16 -4.00
CA ASP A 78 -34.05 1.44 -4.95
C ASP A 78 -35.08 0.57 -4.22
N ASP A 79 -34.72 0.03 -3.05
CA ASP A 79 -35.62 -0.80 -2.24
C ASP A 79 -36.72 -0.01 -1.48
N TYR A 80 -36.60 1.33 -1.44
CA TYR A 80 -37.64 2.22 -0.91
C TYR A 80 -38.46 2.90 -2.02
N SER A 81 -38.13 2.70 -3.30
CA SER A 81 -38.85 3.32 -4.41
C SER A 81 -40.30 2.80 -4.58
N HIS A 82 -40.58 1.60 -4.06
CA HIS A 82 -41.93 1.00 -3.97
C HIS A 82 -42.68 1.37 -2.69
N LEU A 83 -42.00 1.92 -1.68
CA LEU A 83 -42.64 2.47 -0.48
C LEU A 83 -43.09 3.89 -0.82
N ASN A 84 -44.35 4.00 -1.26
CA ASN A 84 -45.05 5.26 -1.46
C ASN A 84 -45.15 6.01 -0.11
N VAL A 85 -44.10 6.72 0.28
CA VAL A 85 -44.08 7.50 1.53
C VAL A 85 -44.82 8.80 1.25
N PRO A 86 -46.03 9.01 1.83
CA PRO A 86 -46.78 10.23 1.60
C PRO A 86 -45.98 11.39 2.19
N HIS A 87 -45.65 12.35 1.33
CA HIS A 87 -44.97 13.59 1.69
C HIS A 87 -45.73 14.27 2.84
N LEU A 88 -45.11 14.32 4.01
CA LEU A 88 -45.56 15.15 5.12
C LEU A 88 -45.35 16.62 4.70
N ARG A 89 -46.45 17.24 4.25
CA ARG A 89 -46.63 18.67 4.11
C ARG A 89 -46.66 19.36 5.48
#